data_AF-J3SSX3-F1
#
_entry.id   AF-J3SSX3-F1
#
_cell.length_a   1.000
_cell.length_b   1.000
_cell.length_c   1.000
_cell.angle_alpha   90.00
_cell.angle_beta   90.00
_cell.angle_gamma   90.00
#
_symmetry.space_group_name_H-M   'P 1'
#
loop_
_entity.id
_entity.type
_entity.pdbx_description
1 polymer ?
#
loop_
_entity_poly.entity_id
_entity_poly.type
_entity_poly.pdbx_seq_one_letter_code
_entity_poly.pdbx_strand_id
1 'polypeptide(L)'
;SSKNWGKRKGTMHQNSLIKKKKLNVERGKKNKNGNISPLWKKNRALNQIKNNCKQIHLDSNLLVVDYPSDFMKSVTCQVCEHILSDPVQTSCKHLFCRICILKYFKIMGCYCPSCRHTCFPTDLTSPVKSFLNILNSLVLKCTVTECDEEILLGKYSQHMSKHKEMKGKETYGYINKG
;
A
#
# COMPACT_ATOMS: atom_id res chain seq x y z
N SER A 1 -11.66 -71.21 3.90
CA SER A 1 -12.68 -70.81 4.90
C SER A 1 -12.05 -70.60 6.27
N SER A 2 -12.84 -70.18 7.26
CA SER A 2 -12.50 -70.14 8.70
C SER A 2 -11.50 -69.07 9.15
N LYS A 3 -12.04 -67.98 9.71
CA LYS A 3 -11.31 -66.99 10.54
C LYS A 3 -11.10 -67.57 11.94
N ASN A 4 -10.09 -67.10 12.69
CA ASN A 4 -10.26 -66.92 14.13
C ASN A 4 -9.36 -65.81 14.70
N TRP A 5 -9.78 -65.16 15.79
CA TRP A 5 -9.16 -63.93 16.32
C TRP A 5 -8.61 -64.16 17.74
N GLY A 6 -7.30 -63.95 17.94
CA GLY A 6 -6.59 -64.32 19.17
C GLY A 6 -5.90 -63.14 19.88
N LYS A 7 -6.26 -62.95 21.16
CA LYS A 7 -5.72 -61.93 22.09
C LYS A 7 -4.18 -61.98 22.20
N ARG A 8 -3.53 -60.83 22.40
CA ARG A 8 -2.17 -60.74 22.99
C ARG A 8 -2.14 -59.77 24.18
N LYS A 9 -1.42 -60.17 25.23
CA LYS A 9 -1.01 -59.40 26.43
C LYS A 9 0.49 -59.64 26.64
N GLY A 10 1.16 -58.72 27.35
CA GLY A 10 2.59 -58.78 27.71
C GLY A 10 3.38 -57.65 27.02
N THR A 11 4.19 -56.79 27.67
CA THR A 11 5.29 -56.95 28.67
C THR A 11 6.55 -57.59 28.09
N MET A 12 7.78 -57.09 28.30
CA MET A 12 8.31 -55.82 28.89
C MET A 12 9.82 -55.73 28.57
N HIS A 13 10.53 -54.72 29.08
CA HIS A 13 11.99 -54.50 29.02
C HIS A 13 12.53 -54.03 27.64
N GLN A 14 13.66 -53.31 27.55
CA GLN A 14 14.70 -53.02 28.57
C GLN A 14 14.79 -51.55 29.01
N ASN A 15 15.52 -51.31 30.11
CA ASN A 15 15.79 -49.99 30.72
C ASN A 15 17.29 -49.68 30.72
N SER A 16 17.64 -48.40 30.61
CA SER A 16 18.89 -47.80 31.12
C SER A 16 18.55 -46.36 31.54
N LEU A 17 18.51 -46.03 32.84
CA LEU A 17 19.58 -45.30 33.56
C LEU A 17 20.03 -44.03 32.81
N ILE A 18 19.98 -42.80 33.33
CA ILE A 18 19.88 -42.23 34.70
C ILE A 18 19.42 -40.74 34.52
N LYS A 19 18.76 -39.97 35.41
CA LYS A 19 18.46 -39.95 36.86
C LYS A 19 17.08 -39.26 37.09
N LYS A 20 16.54 -39.19 38.31
CA LYS A 20 15.34 -38.37 38.66
C LYS A 20 15.73 -37.01 39.27
N LYS A 21 15.03 -35.92 38.89
CA LYS A 21 14.93 -34.69 39.69
C LYS A 21 13.52 -34.10 39.53
N LYS A 22 12.79 -33.89 40.63
CA LYS A 22 11.52 -33.14 40.62
C LYS A 22 11.82 -31.66 40.33
N LEU A 23 10.97 -31.01 39.54
CA LEU A 23 10.94 -29.55 39.41
C LEU A 23 9.50 -29.04 39.54
N ASN A 24 9.40 -27.77 39.94
CA ASN A 24 8.19 -27.15 40.48
C ASN A 24 7.23 -26.67 39.37
N VAL A 25 5.94 -26.52 39.69
CA VAL A 25 4.96 -25.88 38.81
C VAL A 25 5.03 -24.37 39.01
N GLU A 26 5.96 -23.71 38.32
CA GLU A 26 6.00 -22.25 38.24
C GLU A 26 5.26 -21.71 37.01
N ARG A 27 4.52 -20.62 37.23
CA ARG A 27 3.67 -19.98 36.23
C ARG A 27 4.51 -19.13 35.25
N GLY A 28 5.03 -19.77 34.21
CA GLY A 28 5.73 -19.09 33.11
C GLY A 28 4.89 -17.98 32.48
N LYS A 29 5.28 -16.72 32.71
CA LYS A 29 4.60 -15.53 32.17
C LYS A 29 4.69 -15.53 30.64
N LYS A 30 3.56 -15.57 29.93
CA LYS A 30 3.51 -15.45 28.46
C LYS A 30 3.93 -14.04 28.05
N ASN A 31 5.15 -13.89 27.54
CA ASN A 31 5.76 -12.59 27.22
C ASN A 31 5.18 -11.99 25.92
N LYS A 32 3.97 -11.41 26.00
CA LYS A 32 3.21 -10.86 24.84
C LYS A 32 3.68 -9.47 24.41
N ASN A 33 4.97 -9.25 24.16
CA ASN A 33 5.48 -7.99 23.58
C ASN A 33 5.29 -7.90 22.05
N GLY A 34 4.09 -8.25 21.58
CA GLY A 34 3.60 -7.78 20.28
C GLY A 34 3.13 -6.33 20.45
N ASN A 35 3.94 -5.36 20.05
CA ASN A 35 3.67 -3.94 20.27
C ASN A 35 2.60 -3.40 19.29
N ILE A 36 1.38 -3.90 19.43
CA ILE A 36 0.23 -3.56 18.58
C ILE A 36 -0.19 -2.12 18.90
N SER A 37 0.36 -1.17 18.15
CA SER A 37 -0.11 0.22 18.20
C SER A 37 -1.63 0.27 17.92
N PRO A 38 -2.42 0.98 18.75
CA PRO A 38 -3.87 1.04 18.60
C PRO A 38 -4.31 1.44 17.19
N LEU A 39 -5.41 0.87 16.71
CA LEU A 39 -5.93 1.10 15.36
C LEU A 39 -6.06 2.60 15.03
N TRP A 40 -6.53 3.41 15.99
CA TRP A 40 -6.63 4.87 15.84
C TRP A 40 -5.27 5.56 15.59
N LYS A 41 -4.16 5.06 16.14
CA LYS A 41 -2.81 5.60 15.86
C LYS A 41 -2.38 5.30 14.43
N LYS A 42 -2.72 4.11 13.92
CA LYS A 42 -2.45 3.72 12.53
C LYS A 42 -3.26 4.56 11.56
N ASN A 43 -4.56 4.73 11.82
CA ASN A 43 -5.44 5.57 11.00
C ASN A 43 -5.01 7.05 11.03
N ARG A 44 -4.60 7.59 12.20
CA ARG A 44 -4.02 8.95 12.28
C ARG A 44 -2.77 9.10 11.40
N ALA A 45 -1.86 8.11 11.42
CA ALA A 45 -0.66 8.14 10.60
C ALA A 45 -0.95 8.03 9.10
N LEU A 46 -1.87 7.16 8.69
CA LEU A 46 -2.32 7.04 7.29
C LEU A 46 -2.97 8.34 6.81
N ASN A 47 -3.88 8.93 7.59
CA ASN A 47 -4.50 10.22 7.27
C ASN A 47 -3.46 11.34 7.16
N GLN A 48 -2.42 11.33 8.00
CA GLN A 48 -1.31 12.26 7.89
C GLN A 48 -0.53 12.07 6.57
N ILE A 49 -0.28 10.82 6.14
CA ILE A 49 0.37 10.54 4.84
C ILE A 49 -0.53 10.95 3.66
N LYS A 50 -1.85 10.72 3.74
CA LYS A 50 -2.82 11.15 2.71
C LYS A 50 -2.86 12.67 2.58
N ASN A 51 -3.03 13.40 3.69
CA ASN A 51 -3.01 14.86 3.70
C ASN A 51 -1.68 15.43 3.15
N ASN A 52 -0.55 14.80 3.52
CA ASN A 52 0.80 15.15 3.04
C ASN A 52 1.06 14.91 1.53
N CYS A 53 0.10 14.38 0.77
CA CYS A 53 0.22 14.22 -0.69
C CYS A 53 -1.01 14.73 -1.49
N LYS A 54 -2.07 15.22 -0.82
CA LYS A 54 -3.28 15.74 -1.48
C LYS A 54 -3.02 16.87 -2.47
N GLN A 55 -1.98 17.68 -2.26
CA GLN A 55 -1.62 18.80 -3.14
C GLN A 55 -0.72 18.42 -4.33
N ILE A 56 -0.34 17.14 -4.48
CA ILE A 56 0.63 16.65 -5.49
C ILE A 56 0.25 15.32 -6.15
N HIS A 57 -0.79 14.64 -5.66
CA HIS A 57 -1.41 13.48 -6.32
C HIS A 57 -2.79 13.90 -6.86
N LEU A 58 -3.27 13.15 -7.85
CA LEU A 58 -4.62 13.33 -8.41
C LEU A 58 -5.58 12.34 -7.74
N ASP A 59 -6.77 12.83 -7.40
CA ASP A 59 -7.79 12.03 -6.73
C ASP A 59 -8.43 11.03 -7.71
N SER A 60 -8.80 9.83 -7.24
CA SER A 60 -9.43 8.81 -8.09
C SER A 60 -10.79 9.23 -8.63
N ASN A 61 -11.47 10.17 -7.95
CA ASN A 61 -12.76 10.73 -8.37
C ASN A 61 -12.66 11.65 -9.60
N LEU A 62 -11.44 11.90 -10.13
CA LEU A 62 -11.24 12.63 -11.38
C LEU A 62 -11.35 11.74 -12.63
N LEU A 63 -11.40 10.41 -12.48
CA LEU A 63 -11.50 9.49 -13.62
C LEU A 63 -12.85 9.62 -14.33
N VAL A 64 -12.82 9.66 -15.66
CA VAL A 64 -14.03 9.77 -16.50
C VAL A 64 -14.87 8.49 -16.50
N VAL A 65 -14.19 7.34 -16.42
CA VAL A 65 -14.78 6.00 -16.55
C VAL A 65 -14.95 5.39 -15.18
N ASP A 66 -16.16 4.89 -14.89
CA ASP A 66 -16.40 4.02 -13.72
C ASP A 66 -15.78 2.64 -13.97
N TYR A 67 -14.69 2.35 -13.27
CA TYR A 67 -13.95 1.09 -13.39
C TYR A 67 -14.30 0.13 -12.24
N PRO A 68 -14.34 -1.20 -12.49
CA PRO A 68 -14.54 -2.19 -11.45
C PRO A 68 -13.59 -2.03 -10.26
N SER A 69 -14.07 -2.27 -9.04
CA SER A 69 -13.34 -1.92 -7.82
C SER A 69 -11.93 -2.50 -7.71
N ASP A 70 -11.67 -3.67 -8.31
CA ASP A 70 -10.36 -4.31 -8.32
C ASP A 70 -9.38 -3.67 -9.32
N PHE A 71 -9.87 -3.14 -10.44
CA PHE A 71 -9.07 -2.28 -11.31
C PHE A 71 -8.71 -0.99 -10.58
N MET A 72 -9.69 -0.35 -9.92
CA MET A 72 -9.46 0.86 -9.11
C MET A 72 -8.40 0.64 -8.02
N LYS A 73 -8.44 -0.50 -7.30
CA LYS A 73 -7.38 -0.88 -6.33
C LYS A 73 -6.00 -1.05 -6.98
N SER A 74 -5.93 -1.46 -8.24
CA SER A 74 -4.66 -1.64 -8.96
C SER A 74 -4.01 -0.33 -9.41
N VAL A 75 -4.80 0.72 -9.67
CA VAL A 75 -4.30 2.05 -10.11
C VAL A 75 -4.24 3.10 -8.99
N THR A 76 -4.76 2.80 -7.79
CA THR A 76 -4.72 3.69 -6.61
C THR A 76 -3.71 3.25 -5.57
N CYS A 77 -3.12 4.22 -4.87
CA CYS A 77 -2.11 3.95 -3.85
C CYS A 77 -2.75 3.42 -2.56
N GLN A 78 -2.41 2.19 -2.16
CA GLN A 78 -2.92 1.52 -0.95
C GLN A 78 -2.40 2.10 0.40
N VAL A 79 -2.09 3.40 0.44
CA VAL A 79 -1.68 4.21 1.62
C VAL A 79 -2.35 5.60 1.62
N CYS A 80 -2.65 6.18 0.45
CA CYS A 80 -3.27 7.50 0.34
C CYS A 80 -4.53 7.55 -0.53
N GLU A 81 -4.93 6.44 -1.16
CA GLU A 81 -6.15 6.25 -1.96
C GLU A 81 -6.24 7.09 -3.25
N HIS A 82 -5.40 8.12 -3.40
CA HIS A 82 -5.19 8.84 -4.65
C HIS A 82 -4.63 7.94 -5.76
N ILE A 83 -4.74 8.38 -7.02
CA ILE A 83 -4.13 7.72 -8.20
C ILE A 83 -2.61 7.60 -7.99
N LEU A 84 -2.04 6.49 -8.44
CA LEU A 84 -0.60 6.22 -8.33
C LEU A 84 0.25 7.28 -9.04
N SER A 85 0.99 8.05 -8.26
CA SER A 85 1.99 9.04 -8.70
C SER A 85 3.37 8.56 -8.28
N ASP A 86 4.33 8.53 -9.23
CA ASP A 86 5.66 7.92 -9.05
C ASP A 86 5.57 6.51 -8.40
N PRO A 87 4.90 5.55 -9.08
CA PRO A 87 4.61 4.25 -8.51
C PRO A 87 5.86 3.40 -8.33
N VAL A 88 5.93 2.71 -7.19
CA VAL A 88 6.88 1.63 -6.90
C VAL A 88 6.13 0.35 -6.57
N GLN A 89 6.70 -0.77 -7.01
CA GLN A 89 6.24 -2.11 -6.68
C GLN A 89 7.12 -2.69 -5.57
N THR A 90 6.47 -3.32 -4.59
CA THR A 90 7.13 -4.09 -3.52
C THR A 90 7.50 -5.50 -4.00
N SER A 91 8.39 -6.19 -3.27
CA SER A 91 8.69 -7.62 -3.46
C SER A 91 7.41 -8.48 -3.57
N CYS A 92 6.48 -8.26 -2.64
CA CYS A 92 5.13 -8.84 -2.60
C CYS A 92 4.11 -8.25 -3.60
N LYS A 93 4.59 -7.61 -4.67
CA LYS A 93 3.87 -7.12 -5.86
C LYS A 93 2.82 -6.02 -5.68
N HIS A 94 2.55 -5.58 -4.45
CA HIS A 94 1.68 -4.44 -4.16
C HIS A 94 2.32 -3.11 -4.56
N LEU A 95 1.48 -2.14 -4.96
CA LEU A 95 1.85 -0.87 -5.58
C LEU A 95 1.54 0.34 -4.69
N PHE A 96 2.47 1.31 -4.66
CA PHE A 96 2.36 2.52 -3.86
C PHE A 96 3.04 3.72 -4.55
N CYS A 97 2.60 4.95 -4.27
CA CYS A 97 3.41 6.12 -4.59
C CYS A 97 4.70 6.10 -3.74
N ARG A 98 5.88 6.32 -4.35
CA ARG A 98 7.18 6.21 -3.66
C ARG A 98 7.24 7.05 -2.38
N ILE A 99 6.75 8.29 -2.42
CA ILE A 99 6.72 9.17 -1.24
C ILE A 99 5.80 8.67 -0.12
N CYS A 100 4.76 7.90 -0.43
CA CYS A 100 3.80 7.39 0.56
C CYS A 100 4.34 6.16 1.27
N ILE A 101 4.91 5.20 0.54
CA ILE A 101 5.50 4.00 1.16
C ILE A 101 6.77 4.34 1.95
N LEU A 102 7.61 5.28 1.49
CA LEU A 102 8.77 5.75 2.25
C LEU A 102 8.38 6.53 3.52
N LYS A 103 7.28 7.30 3.49
CA LYS A 103 6.72 7.91 4.72
C LYS A 103 6.11 6.84 5.64
N TYR A 104 5.43 5.82 5.09
CA TYR A 104 4.88 4.71 5.86
C TYR A 104 5.97 3.94 6.61
N PHE A 105 7.04 3.52 5.93
CA PHE A 105 8.15 2.79 6.55
C PHE A 105 8.78 3.56 7.73
N LYS A 106 8.90 4.89 7.63
CA LYS A 106 9.43 5.74 8.72
C LYS A 106 8.51 5.86 9.94
N ILE A 107 7.19 5.70 9.79
CA ILE A 107 6.20 5.95 10.85
C ILE A 107 5.63 4.63 11.43
N MET A 108 5.45 3.62 10.58
CA MET A 108 4.78 2.35 10.91
C MET A 108 5.72 1.14 10.91
N GLY A 109 6.85 1.18 10.19
CA GLY A 109 7.84 0.11 10.06
C GLY A 109 7.90 -0.55 8.68
N CYS A 110 8.94 -1.35 8.44
CA CYS A 110 9.29 -1.96 7.14
C CYS A 110 8.43 -3.20 6.80
N TYR A 111 7.14 -2.99 6.57
CA TYR A 111 6.22 -4.01 6.05
C TYR A 111 5.22 -3.40 5.07
N CYS A 112 4.74 -4.22 4.13
CA CYS A 112 3.74 -3.85 3.15
C CYS A 112 2.42 -3.47 3.83
N PRO A 113 1.87 -2.25 3.60
CA PRO A 113 0.58 -1.84 4.14
C PRO A 113 -0.57 -2.80 3.84
N SER A 114 -0.60 -3.36 2.63
CA SER A 114 -1.71 -4.19 2.12
C SER A 114 -1.71 -5.62 2.68
N CYS A 115 -0.57 -6.32 2.63
CA CYS A 115 -0.48 -7.75 3.00
C CYS A 115 0.39 -8.04 4.23
N ARG A 116 1.03 -7.02 4.83
CA ARG A 116 1.92 -7.10 6.00
C ARG A 116 3.17 -7.98 5.84
N HIS A 117 3.48 -8.43 4.64
CA HIS A 117 4.77 -9.04 4.32
C HIS A 117 5.92 -8.04 4.58
N THR A 118 7.06 -8.51 5.07
CA THR A 118 8.26 -7.68 5.29
C THR A 118 8.73 -7.04 3.98
N CYS A 119 9.03 -5.75 4.01
CA CYS A 119 9.48 -5.01 2.83
C CYS A 119 10.33 -3.82 3.26
N PHE A 120 11.56 -3.75 2.77
CA PHE A 120 12.50 -2.68 3.05
C PHE A 120 12.47 -1.61 1.93
N PRO A 121 13.00 -0.39 2.17
CA PRO A 121 13.13 0.64 1.15
C PRO A 121 13.93 0.21 -0.10
N THR A 122 14.85 -0.74 0.08
CA THR A 122 15.68 -1.37 -0.97
C THR A 122 14.90 -2.27 -1.90
N ASP A 123 13.74 -2.77 -1.47
CA ASP A 123 12.96 -3.80 -2.19
C ASP A 123 11.91 -3.17 -3.12
N LEU A 124 11.96 -1.83 -3.25
CA LEU A 124 11.05 -1.02 -4.06
C LEU A 124 11.58 -0.90 -5.49
N THR A 125 10.98 -1.65 -6.41
CA THR A 125 11.34 -1.60 -7.84
C THR A 125 10.35 -0.71 -8.62
N SER A 126 10.74 -0.29 -9.82
CA SER A 126 9.77 0.25 -10.78
C SER A 126 8.77 -0.85 -11.19
N PRO A 127 7.47 -0.56 -11.38
CA PRO A 127 6.51 -1.49 -11.97
C PRO A 127 6.84 -1.82 -13.43
N VAL A 128 6.27 -2.93 -13.93
CA VAL A 128 6.43 -3.33 -15.33
C VAL A 128 5.89 -2.27 -16.31
N LYS A 129 6.58 -2.06 -17.43
CA LYS A 129 6.27 -0.99 -18.40
C LYS A 129 4.85 -1.08 -18.98
N SER A 130 4.29 -2.27 -19.13
CA SER A 130 2.88 -2.47 -19.54
C SER A 130 1.90 -1.85 -18.54
N PHE A 131 2.08 -2.09 -17.24
CA PHE A 131 1.28 -1.44 -16.19
C PHE A 131 1.45 0.09 -16.21
N LEU A 132 2.68 0.58 -16.35
CA LEU A 132 2.94 2.01 -16.45
C LEU A 132 2.26 2.65 -17.67
N ASN A 133 2.17 1.93 -18.80
CA ASN A 133 1.42 2.41 -19.97
C ASN A 133 -0.08 2.50 -19.67
N ILE A 134 -0.68 1.44 -19.11
CA ILE A 134 -2.10 1.40 -18.72
C ILE A 134 -2.44 2.55 -17.75
N LEU A 135 -1.61 2.76 -16.73
CA LEU A 135 -1.76 3.84 -15.75
C LEU A 135 -1.71 5.23 -16.43
N ASN A 136 -0.77 5.46 -17.34
CA ASN A 136 -0.67 6.73 -18.08
C ASN A 136 -1.79 6.94 -19.11
N SER A 137 -2.49 5.88 -19.50
CA SER A 137 -3.64 5.90 -20.42
C SER A 137 -4.99 6.11 -19.73
N LEU A 138 -5.05 6.22 -18.40
CA LEU A 138 -6.27 6.62 -17.68
C LEU A 138 -6.70 8.03 -18.09
N VAL A 139 -8.00 8.24 -18.33
CA VAL A 139 -8.57 9.55 -18.70
C VAL A 139 -9.13 10.23 -17.46
N LEU A 140 -8.69 11.46 -17.21
CA LEU A 140 -9.12 12.30 -16.08
C LEU A 140 -9.77 13.59 -16.58
N LYS A 141 -10.79 14.08 -15.87
CA LYS A 141 -11.34 15.43 -16.08
C LYS A 141 -10.41 16.49 -15.53
N CYS A 142 -10.35 17.64 -16.19
CA CYS A 142 -9.67 18.82 -15.65
C CYS A 142 -10.33 19.30 -14.33
N THR A 143 -9.53 19.89 -13.45
CA THR A 143 -9.97 20.51 -12.18
C THR A 143 -10.02 22.03 -12.24
N VAL A 144 -9.95 22.64 -13.43
CA VAL A 144 -9.96 24.10 -13.62
C VAL A 144 -11.35 24.52 -14.11
N THR A 145 -11.93 25.53 -13.47
CA THR A 145 -13.17 26.21 -13.90
C THR A 145 -13.04 26.69 -15.34
N GLU A 146 -14.12 26.60 -16.12
CA GLU A 146 -14.14 26.87 -17.57
C GLU A 146 -13.23 25.94 -18.40
N CYS A 147 -12.99 24.70 -17.95
CA CYS A 147 -12.25 23.71 -18.72
C CYS A 147 -12.83 22.29 -18.60
N ASP A 148 -13.57 21.88 -19.63
CA ASP A 148 -14.14 20.53 -19.77
C ASP A 148 -13.23 19.56 -20.54
N GLU A 149 -11.92 19.82 -20.63
CA GLU A 149 -10.99 18.86 -21.28
C GLU A 149 -10.89 17.56 -20.47
N GLU A 150 -10.90 16.44 -21.19
CA GLU A 150 -10.59 15.10 -20.66
C GLU A 150 -9.18 14.68 -21.11
N ILE A 151 -8.28 14.45 -20.15
CA ILE A 151 -6.84 14.34 -20.38
C ILE A 151 -6.29 13.01 -19.87
N LEU A 152 -5.47 12.36 -20.70
CA LEU A 152 -4.68 11.19 -20.29
C LEU A 152 -3.74 11.54 -19.13
N LEU A 153 -3.66 10.69 -18.11
CA LEU A 153 -2.83 10.92 -16.91
C LEU A 153 -1.39 11.30 -17.26
N GLY A 154 -0.78 10.62 -18.25
CA GLY A 154 0.57 10.90 -18.71
C GLY A 154 0.79 12.25 -19.42
N LYS A 155 -0.30 12.99 -19.72
CA LYS A 155 -0.29 14.35 -20.29
C LYS A 155 -0.87 15.40 -19.35
N TYR A 156 -1.47 15.01 -18.22
CA TYR A 156 -2.18 15.92 -17.30
C TYR A 156 -1.30 17.08 -16.81
N SER A 157 -0.03 16.82 -16.51
CA SER A 157 0.94 17.85 -16.11
C SER A 157 1.21 18.91 -17.20
N GLN A 158 1.24 18.51 -18.47
CA GLN A 158 1.46 19.41 -19.60
C GLN A 158 0.24 20.31 -19.84
N HIS A 159 -0.97 19.73 -19.76
CA HIS A 159 -2.22 20.46 -19.81
C HIS A 159 -2.34 21.48 -18.64
N MET A 160 -2.00 21.07 -17.41
CA MET A 160 -1.96 21.96 -16.24
C MET A 160 -0.97 23.14 -16.38
N SER A 161 0.10 23.01 -17.16
CA SER A 161 1.01 24.14 -17.44
C SER A 161 0.36 25.20 -18.34
N LYS A 162 -0.40 24.80 -19.36
CA LYS A 162 -1.11 25.74 -20.26
C LYS A 162 -2.03 26.68 -19.48
N HIS A 163 -2.78 26.16 -18.51
CA HIS A 163 -3.65 26.98 -17.65
C HIS A 163 -2.89 28.02 -16.82
N LYS A 164 -1.64 27.74 -16.42
CA LYS A 164 -0.79 28.72 -15.72
C LYS A 164 -0.32 29.81 -16.67
N GLU A 165 0.06 29.46 -17.90
CA GLU A 165 0.48 30.41 -18.93
C GLU A 165 -0.66 31.34 -19.38
N MET A 166 -1.89 30.83 -19.48
CA MET A 166 -3.07 31.65 -19.80
C MET A 166 -3.34 32.69 -18.72
N LYS A 167 -3.43 32.27 -17.44
CA LYS A 167 -3.62 33.19 -16.30
C LYS A 167 -2.47 34.20 -16.14
N GLY A 168 -1.25 33.81 -16.50
CA GLY A 168 -0.11 34.71 -16.60
C GLY A 168 -0.26 35.79 -17.68
N LYS A 169 -0.86 35.47 -18.83
CA LYS A 169 -1.10 36.47 -19.91
C LYS A 169 -2.25 37.42 -19.56
N GLU A 170 -3.32 36.90 -18.97
CA GLU A 170 -4.46 37.69 -18.48
C GLU A 170 -4.03 38.76 -17.46
N THR A 171 -3.13 38.40 -16.53
CA THR A 171 -2.67 39.32 -15.48
C THR A 171 -1.71 40.41 -15.96
N TYR A 172 -0.97 40.20 -17.05
CA TYR A 172 -0.12 41.24 -17.65
C TYR A 172 -0.86 42.12 -18.68
N GLY A 173 -2.05 41.72 -19.15
CA GLY A 173 -2.79 42.42 -20.21
C GLY A 173 -3.42 43.77 -19.82
N TYR A 174 -3.39 44.16 -18.54
CA TYR A 174 -4.13 45.32 -18.01
C TYR A 174 -3.29 46.57 -17.68
N ILE A 175 -1.97 46.53 -17.87
CA ILE A 175 -1.08 47.68 -17.59
C ILE A 175 -0.60 48.29 -18.91
N ASN A 176 -1.44 49.14 -19.51
CA ASN A 176 -1.05 50.26 -20.40
C ASN A 176 -2.29 51.05 -20.90
N LYS A 177 -2.80 51.97 -20.07
CA LYS A 177 -3.62 53.12 -20.47
C LYS A 177 -3.32 54.27 -19.50
N GLY A 178 -2.82 55.39 -20.02
CA GLY A 178 -2.28 56.51 -19.25
C GLY A 178 -1.01 57.01 -19.93
#